data_AF-A0A7V3BL74-F1
#
_entry.id   AF-A0A7V3BL74-F1
#
_cell.length_a   1.000
_cell.length_b   1.000
_cell.length_c   1.000
_cell.angle_alpha   90.00
_cell.angle_beta   90.00
_cell.angle_gamma   90.00
#
_symmetry.space_group_name_H-M   'P 1'
#
loop_
_entity.id
_entity.type
_entity.pdbx_description
1 polymer ?
#
loop_
_entity_poly.entity_id
_entity_poly.type
_entity_poly.pdbx_seq_one_letter_code
_entity_poly.pdbx_strand_id
1 'polypeptide(L)'
;MRNLHRLSRLSLCLIMMLGVLLLGGMSSAAAAEPKRGGTLKFIPHADLKVLDPIWTTAYISRNHGYMVYDVLFSLDEQLNIQP
;
A
#
# COMPACT_ATOMS: atom_id res chain seq x y z
N MET A 1 35.58 -26.25 -37.37
CA MET A 1 35.16 -26.47 -35.96
C MET A 1 34.81 -25.19 -35.17
N ARG A 2 35.19 -23.98 -35.61
CA ARG A 2 34.90 -22.70 -34.90
C ARG A 2 33.42 -22.26 -34.86
N ASN A 3 32.58 -22.74 -35.79
CA ASN A 3 31.16 -22.33 -35.88
C ASN A 3 30.23 -23.08 -34.90
N LEU A 4 30.63 -24.26 -34.42
CA LEU A 4 29.80 -25.07 -33.53
C LEU A 4 29.72 -24.47 -32.10
N HIS A 5 30.82 -23.84 -31.65
CA HIS A 5 30.85 -23.11 -30.37
C HIS A 5 30.03 -21.80 -30.40
N ARG A 6 29.91 -21.14 -31.56
CA ARG A 6 29.06 -19.94 -31.69
C ARG A 6 27.57 -20.30 -31.61
N LEU A 7 27.16 -21.42 -32.21
CA LEU A 7 25.77 -21.90 -32.20
C LEU A 7 25.34 -22.42 -30.82
N SER A 8 26.23 -23.12 -30.10
CA SER A 8 25.99 -23.56 -28.71
C SER A 8 25.80 -22.39 -27.74
N ARG A 9 26.60 -21.32 -27.89
CA ARG A 9 26.48 -20.10 -27.05
C ARG A 9 25.21 -19.30 -27.36
N LEU A 10 24.78 -19.29 -28.62
CA LEU A 10 23.55 -18.60 -29.05
C LEU A 10 22.30 -19.34 -28.52
N SER A 11 22.29 -20.67 -28.59
CA SER A 11 21.19 -21.49 -28.07
C SER A 11 21.09 -21.41 -26.54
N LEU A 12 22.23 -21.40 -25.83
CA LEU A 12 22.27 -21.22 -24.39
C LEU A 12 21.73 -19.85 -23.95
N CYS A 13 22.03 -18.80 -24.71
CA CYS A 13 21.53 -17.44 -24.45
C CYS A 13 20.01 -17.33 -24.68
N LEU A 14 19.49 -18.02 -25.71
CA LEU A 14 18.06 -18.07 -26.01
C LEU A 14 17.27 -18.80 -24.91
N ILE A 15 17.79 -19.92 -24.40
CA ILE A 15 17.20 -20.68 -23.29
C ILE A 15 17.23 -19.85 -21.99
N MET A 16 18.31 -19.10 -21.76
CA MET A 16 18.45 -18.24 -20.59
C MET A 16 17.48 -17.04 -20.63
N MET A 17 17.24 -16.43 -21.79
CA MET A 17 16.21 -15.40 -21.96
C MET A 17 14.79 -15.95 -21.76
N LEU A 18 14.50 -17.15 -22.27
CA LEU A 18 13.19 -17.78 -22.10
C LEU A 18 12.92 -18.12 -20.62
N GLY A 19 13.95 -18.54 -19.89
CA GLY A 19 13.88 -18.80 -18.45
C GLY A 19 13.59 -17.53 -17.63
N VAL A 20 14.17 -16.39 -18.01
CA VAL A 20 13.88 -15.09 -17.36
C VAL A 20 12.45 -14.62 -17.62
N LEU A 21 11.89 -14.89 -18.81
CA LEU A 21 10.48 -14.59 -19.10
C LEU A 21 9.51 -15.45 -18.29
N LEU A 22 9.81 -16.75 -18.11
CA LEU A 22 8.96 -17.69 -17.38
C LEU A 22 9.01 -17.50 -15.86
N LEU A 23 10.14 -17.05 -15.31
CA LEU A 23 10.29 -16.75 -13.88
C LEU A 23 9.94 -15.29 -13.52
N GLY A 24 10.08 -14.36 -14.47
CA GLY A 24 9.81 -12.93 -14.26
C GLY A 24 8.34 -12.51 -14.43
N GLY A 25 7.50 -13.33 -15.07
CA GLY A 25 6.10 -13.01 -15.36
C GLY A 25 5.15 -12.99 -14.15
N MET A 26 5.56 -13.52 -13.00
CA MET A 26 4.72 -13.65 -11.81
C MET A 26 4.79 -12.45 -10.85
N SER A 27 5.60 -11.42 -11.15
CA SER A 27 5.69 -10.19 -10.33
C SER A 27 4.75 -9.07 -10.78
N SER A 28 3.61 -9.40 -11.40
CA SER A 28 2.52 -8.44 -11.63
C SER A 28 1.40 -8.63 -10.61
N ALA A 29 1.76 -8.82 -9.33
CA ALA A 29 0.96 -8.16 -8.31
C ALA A 29 1.18 -6.66 -8.54
N ALA A 30 0.39 -6.08 -9.45
CA ALA A 30 0.22 -4.65 -9.50
C ALA A 30 -0.29 -4.28 -8.11
N ALA A 31 0.63 -3.88 -7.21
CA ALA A 31 0.27 -3.24 -5.98
C ALA A 31 -0.65 -2.10 -6.41
N ALA A 32 -1.94 -2.23 -6.11
CA ALA A 32 -2.90 -1.21 -6.45
C ALA A 32 -2.37 0.08 -5.83
N GLU A 33 -1.84 0.98 -6.65
CA GLU A 33 -1.35 2.24 -6.12
C GLU A 33 -2.54 2.88 -5.42
N PRO A 34 -2.41 3.23 -4.12
CA PRO A 34 -3.49 3.87 -3.41
C PRO A 34 -3.87 5.10 -4.22
N LYS A 35 -5.16 5.21 -4.58
CA LYS A 35 -5.68 6.36 -5.35
C LYS A 35 -5.19 7.64 -4.69
N ARG A 36 -4.24 8.31 -5.34
CA ARG A 36 -3.69 9.56 -4.83
C ARG A 36 -4.71 10.67 -5.05
N GLY A 37 -5.20 11.20 -3.94
CA GLY A 37 -6.20 12.27 -3.95
C GLY A 37 -7.63 11.79 -4.15
N GLY A 38 -8.57 12.65 -3.77
CA GLY A 38 -10.00 12.37 -3.78
C GLY A 38 -10.67 12.92 -2.53
N THR A 39 -11.97 13.17 -2.61
CA THR A 39 -12.77 13.59 -1.46
C THR A 39 -13.58 12.39 -0.96
N LEU A 40 -13.24 11.90 0.23
CA LEU A 40 -14.08 10.93 0.93
C LEU A 40 -15.31 11.65 1.49
N LYS A 41 -16.51 11.21 1.09
CA LYS A 41 -17.78 11.65 1.69
C LYS A 41 -18.25 10.58 2.66
N PHE A 42 -18.46 10.95 3.92
CA PHE A 42 -18.83 10.06 5.01
C PHE A 42 -19.93 10.70 5.86
N ILE A 43 -20.84 9.88 6.39
CA ILE A 43 -21.90 10.29 7.31
C ILE A 43 -21.54 9.75 8.70
N PRO A 44 -21.26 10.62 9.68
CA PRO A 44 -20.99 10.18 11.04
C PRO A 44 -22.22 9.60 11.74
N HIS A 45 -21.99 8.71 12.71
CA HIS A 45 -23.07 8.09 13.51
C HIS A 45 -23.81 9.07 14.42
N ALA A 46 -23.20 10.22 14.71
CA ALA A 46 -23.74 11.27 15.58
C ALA A 46 -23.29 12.65 15.10
N ASP A 47 -24.01 13.67 15.54
CA ASP A 47 -23.69 15.07 15.27
C ASP A 47 -22.41 15.52 16.02
N LEU A 48 -21.56 16.29 15.34
CA LEU A 48 -20.30 16.79 15.89
C LEU A 48 -20.54 18.17 16.53
N LYS A 49 -20.88 18.18 17.82
CA LYS A 49 -21.20 19.43 18.56
C LYS A 49 -20.01 20.09 19.24
N VAL A 50 -18.96 19.32 19.55
CA VAL A 50 -17.77 19.79 20.26
C VAL A 50 -16.55 19.26 19.53
N LEU A 51 -15.63 20.15 19.18
CA LEU A 51 -14.40 19.81 18.45
C LEU A 51 -13.22 19.50 19.36
N ASP A 52 -13.22 20.05 20.57
CA ASP A 52 -12.13 19.88 21.53
C ASP A 52 -12.17 18.48 22.18
N PRO A 53 -11.15 17.63 21.94
CA PRO A 53 -11.09 16.28 22.50
C PRO A 53 -10.70 16.25 23.99
N ILE A 54 -10.32 17.36 24.61
CA ILE A 54 -10.01 17.44 26.04
C ILE A 54 -11.28 17.66 26.87
N TRP A 55 -12.22 18.46 26.36
CA TRP A 55 -13.47 18.78 27.06
C TRP A 55 -14.48 17.63 27.03
N THR A 56 -14.43 16.75 26.03
CA THR A 56 -15.43 15.70 25.82
C THR A 56 -14.79 14.32 25.66
N THR A 57 -15.55 13.28 26.00
CA THR A 57 -15.18 11.86 25.79
C THR A 57 -15.91 11.23 24.61
N ALA A 58 -16.68 12.02 23.84
CA ALA A 58 -17.48 11.51 22.74
C ALA A 58 -16.61 10.96 21.59
N TYR A 59 -16.95 9.76 21.09
CA TYR A 59 -16.21 9.15 19.98
C TYR A 59 -16.27 9.94 18.68
N ILE A 60 -17.31 10.74 18.45
CA ILE A 60 -17.40 11.58 17.25
C ILE A 60 -16.30 12.66 17.22
N SER A 61 -16.02 13.28 18.37
CA SER A 61 -14.96 14.29 18.52
C SER A 61 -13.58 13.67 18.40
N ARG A 62 -13.37 12.48 18.99
CA ARG A 62 -12.12 11.70 18.80
C ARG A 62 -11.89 11.33 17.33
N ASN A 63 -12.91 10.78 16.67
CA ASN A 63 -12.81 10.37 15.26
C ASN A 63 -12.54 11.57 14.36
N HIS A 64 -13.13 12.74 14.64
CA HIS A 64 -12.79 13.98 13.97
C HIS A 64 -11.35 14.40 14.24
N GLY A 65 -10.89 14.29 15.49
CA GLY A 65 -9.52 14.60 15.89
C GLY A 65 -8.46 13.86 15.09
N TYR A 66 -8.67 12.56 14.79
CA TYR A 66 -7.74 11.78 13.95
C TYR A 66 -7.60 12.28 12.50
N MET A 67 -8.51 13.13 12.02
CA MET A 67 -8.43 13.70 10.67
C MET A 67 -7.79 15.09 10.64
N VAL A 68 -7.64 15.74 11.80
CA VAL A 68 -7.22 17.16 11.90
C VAL A 68 -5.93 17.32 12.69
N TYR A 69 -5.77 16.55 13.77
CA TYR A 69 -4.64 16.67 14.69
C TYR A 69 -3.65 15.54 14.45
N ASP A 70 -2.36 15.89 14.52
CA ASP A 70 -1.27 14.93 14.58
C ASP A 70 -1.10 14.45 16.03
N VAL A 71 -1.01 13.14 16.23
CA VAL A 71 -0.92 12.50 17.55
C VAL A 71 0.34 11.67 17.63
N LEU A 72 0.96 11.61 18.80
CA LEU A 72 2.21 10.86 19.01
C LEU A 72 2.04 9.35 18.84
N PHE A 73 0.82 8.84 19.04
CA PHE A 73 0.47 7.44 18.93
C PHE A 73 -0.99 7.28 18.51
N SER A 74 -1.29 6.23 17.76
CA SER A 74 -2.64 5.86 17.34
C SER A 74 -2.81 4.34 17.29
N LEU A 75 -4.04 3.86 17.06
CA LEU A 75 -4.32 2.44 16.92
C LEU A 75 -4.40 2.06 15.44
N ASP A 76 -3.79 0.94 15.08
CA ASP A 76 -3.96 0.34 13.75
C ASP A 76 -5.28 -0.44 13.61
N GLU A 77 -5.49 -1.03 12.44
CA GLU A 77 -6.69 -1.82 12.11
C GLU A 77 -6.85 -3.06 13.00
N GLN A 78 -5.76 -3.56 13.59
CA GLN A 78 -5.74 -4.69 14.51
C GLN A 78 -5.72 -4.24 15.98
N LEU A 79 -5.93 -2.95 16.23
CA LEU A 79 -5.94 -2.32 17.55
C LEU A 79 -4.59 -2.37 18.29
N ASN A 80 -3.48 -2.49 17.55
CA ASN A 80 -2.16 -2.32 18.13
C ASN A 80 -1.77 -0.84 18.15
N ILE A 81 -1.02 -0.46 19.17
CA ILE A 81 -0.51 0.91 19.32
C ILE A 81 0.65 1.11 18.35
N GLN A 82 0.56 2.14 17.52
CA GLN A 82 1.60 2.56 16.59
C GLN A 82 2.00 4.00 16.89
N PRO A 83 3.30 4.35 16.74
CA PRO A 83 3.74 5.74 16.73
C PRO A 83 3.25 6.48 15.49
#